data_AF-A0A7C2S6L2-F1
#
_entry.id   AF-A0A7C2S6L2-F1
#
_cell.length_a   1.000
_cell.length_b   1.000
_cell.length_c   1.000
_cell.angle_alpha   90.00
_cell.angle_beta   90.00
_cell.angle_gamma   90.00
#
_symmetry.space_group_name_H-M   'P 1'
#
loop_
_entity.id
_entity.type
_entity.pdbx_description
1 polymer ?
#
loop_
_entity_poly.entity_id
_entity_poly.type
_entity_poly.pdbx_seq_one_letter_code
_entity_poly.pdbx_strand_id
1 'polypeptide(L)'
;MALITLRQLLDHAAEHSYGMPAFNVNNMEQIHAIMQAADAVDSPVILQGSAGARSYAGEPFLRHLVAAAVEMYPHIPVVMHQDHGSDAGVCLRAIQSGFSSVMMDGSLMADMKTPASYEYNAGITAKVSEMAHSGGVSVEGELGCLGSLETGKMGEEDGHGAEGELDHSMLLTDPEEAAQFVKDTDVDALAIAIGTSHGAYKFTSKPTGNVLRIDRVKEIHARIPGVHLVMHGSSSVPEEWLEIINNYGGDMGQTYGVPVAEIVEGIKFGVRKVNIDTDLRMASTGAIRKHLAENKANFDPRKFFKESTKAMAGICQARFEAFGAAGKASMIKVIALDDMRKRYESGSLKQQVK
;
A
#
# COMPACT_ATOMS: atom_id res chain seq x y z
N MET A 1 21.06 1.87 -10.80
CA MET A 1 20.13 1.12 -9.92
C MET A 1 18.84 1.90 -9.86
N ALA A 2 17.70 1.21 -9.98
CA ALA A 2 16.39 1.84 -9.97
C ALA A 2 15.70 1.81 -8.59
N LEU A 3 16.26 1.09 -7.60
CA LEU A 3 15.69 1.05 -6.26
C LEU A 3 15.84 2.41 -5.56
N ILE A 4 14.72 2.98 -5.11
CA ILE A 4 14.64 4.24 -4.35
C ILE A 4 13.92 4.02 -3.03
N THR A 5 14.04 4.98 -2.11
CA THR A 5 13.31 4.97 -0.84
C THR A 5 11.87 5.42 -1.02
N LEU A 6 10.98 4.97 -0.13
CA LEU A 6 9.60 5.48 -0.09
C LEU A 6 9.61 6.99 0.15
N ARG A 7 10.45 7.47 1.08
CA ARG A 7 10.58 8.90 1.38
C ARG A 7 10.88 9.74 0.15
N GLN A 8 11.88 9.35 -0.65
CA GLN A 8 12.20 10.06 -1.89
C GLN A 8 11.00 10.12 -2.85
N LEU A 9 10.31 8.99 -3.02
CA LEU A 9 9.18 8.91 -3.93
C LEU A 9 7.99 9.77 -3.46
N LEU A 10 7.68 9.72 -2.16
CA LEU A 10 6.55 10.47 -1.62
C LEU A 10 6.83 11.97 -1.50
N ASP A 11 8.08 12.37 -1.25
CA ASP A 11 8.52 13.77 -1.36
C ASP A 11 8.26 14.30 -2.79
N HIS A 12 8.70 13.57 -3.82
CA HIS A 12 8.46 13.92 -5.22
C HIS A 12 6.94 13.93 -5.55
N ALA A 13 6.17 12.98 -4.99
CA ALA A 13 4.72 12.96 -5.12
C ALA A 13 4.04 14.22 -4.55
N ALA A 14 4.52 14.70 -3.39
CA ALA A 14 4.04 15.94 -2.79
C ALA A 14 4.44 17.17 -3.62
N GLU A 15 5.69 17.26 -4.05
CA GLU A 15 6.22 18.36 -4.87
C GLU A 15 5.48 18.52 -6.21
N HIS A 16 5.04 17.40 -6.79
CA HIS A 16 4.37 17.36 -8.09
C HIS A 16 2.87 17.04 -8.01
N SER A 17 2.27 17.10 -6.81
CA SER A 17 0.82 16.96 -6.57
C SER A 17 0.18 15.70 -7.15
N TYR A 18 0.80 14.54 -6.92
CA TYR A 18 0.25 13.23 -7.30
C TYR A 18 0.25 12.23 -6.13
N GLY A 19 -0.34 11.06 -6.33
CA GLY A 19 -0.31 9.93 -5.39
C GLY A 19 0.22 8.66 -6.06
N MET A 20 0.78 7.76 -5.26
CA MET A 20 1.33 6.49 -5.73
C MET A 20 0.46 5.32 -5.33
N PRO A 21 -0.02 4.49 -6.29
CA PRO A 21 -0.54 3.20 -5.93
C PRO A 21 0.61 2.31 -5.45
N ALA A 22 0.39 1.62 -4.33
CA ALA A 22 1.27 0.60 -3.82
C ALA A 22 0.59 -0.76 -3.98
N PHE A 23 1.18 -1.58 -4.83
CA PHE A 23 0.59 -2.86 -5.23
C PHE A 23 1.26 -4.01 -4.50
N ASN A 24 0.45 -4.86 -3.87
CA ASN A 24 0.93 -6.09 -3.26
C ASN A 24 1.37 -7.09 -4.35
N VAL A 25 2.45 -7.84 -4.06
CA VAL A 25 2.99 -8.86 -4.96
C VAL A 25 3.27 -10.17 -4.23
N ASN A 26 2.91 -11.27 -4.88
CA ASN A 26 3.03 -12.64 -4.39
C ASN A 26 3.69 -13.57 -5.42
N ASN A 27 3.73 -13.18 -6.71
CA ASN A 27 4.33 -14.00 -7.78
C ASN A 27 4.87 -13.17 -8.95
N MET A 28 5.33 -13.86 -10.00
CA MET A 28 5.93 -13.27 -11.20
C MET A 28 4.91 -12.51 -12.05
N GLU A 29 3.71 -13.06 -12.25
CA GLU A 29 2.65 -12.47 -13.09
C GLU A 29 2.19 -11.11 -12.56
N GLN A 30 2.04 -10.95 -11.25
CA GLN A 30 1.69 -9.66 -10.63
C GLN A 30 2.80 -8.62 -10.85
N ILE A 31 4.07 -8.99 -10.64
CA ILE A 31 5.20 -8.08 -10.88
C ILE A 31 5.27 -7.69 -12.36
N HIS A 32 5.08 -8.63 -13.28
CA HIS A 32 5.01 -8.31 -14.71
C HIS A 32 3.87 -7.33 -15.02
N ALA A 33 2.69 -7.56 -14.48
CA ALA A 33 1.54 -6.68 -14.71
C ALA A 33 1.81 -5.24 -14.24
N ILE A 34 2.35 -5.08 -13.03
CA ILE A 34 2.65 -3.77 -12.44
C ILE A 34 3.75 -3.07 -13.25
N MET A 35 4.85 -3.76 -13.53
CA MET A 35 5.99 -3.15 -14.23
C MET A 35 5.68 -2.82 -15.69
N GLN A 36 4.92 -3.67 -16.41
CA GLN A 36 4.48 -3.37 -17.77
C GLN A 36 3.57 -2.14 -17.80
N ALA A 37 2.65 -2.02 -16.84
CA ALA A 37 1.79 -0.84 -16.73
C ALA A 37 2.59 0.42 -16.41
N ALA A 38 3.54 0.34 -15.47
CA ALA A 38 4.39 1.46 -15.09
C ALA A 38 5.29 1.95 -16.23
N ASP A 39 5.91 1.01 -16.95
CA ASP A 39 6.74 1.29 -18.13
C ASP A 39 5.93 1.96 -19.24
N ALA A 40 4.71 1.47 -19.50
CA ALA A 40 3.83 2.00 -20.53
C ALA A 40 3.43 3.47 -20.30
N VAL A 41 3.41 3.94 -19.04
CA VAL A 41 3.01 5.31 -18.69
C VAL A 41 4.12 6.11 -18.02
N ASP A 42 5.36 5.64 -18.03
CA ASP A 42 6.52 6.29 -17.36
C ASP A 42 6.20 6.66 -15.90
N SER A 43 5.68 5.71 -15.11
CA SER A 43 5.39 5.90 -13.69
C SER A 43 6.45 5.21 -12.82
N PRO A 44 6.85 5.81 -11.68
CA PRO A 44 7.56 5.06 -10.64
C PRO A 44 6.63 4.00 -10.03
N VAL A 45 7.18 3.09 -9.22
CA VAL A 45 6.42 1.95 -8.67
C VAL A 45 6.70 1.75 -7.18
N ILE A 46 5.66 1.41 -6.42
CA ILE A 46 5.79 0.80 -5.11
C ILE A 46 5.30 -0.65 -5.22
N LEU A 47 6.23 -1.60 -5.06
CA LEU A 47 5.95 -3.03 -4.92
C LEU A 47 6.00 -3.38 -3.45
N GLN A 48 4.92 -3.92 -2.90
CA GLN A 48 4.87 -4.27 -1.48
C GLN A 48 4.61 -5.75 -1.20
N GLY A 49 5.26 -6.27 -0.15
CA GLY A 49 5.15 -7.65 0.28
C GLY A 49 4.56 -7.76 1.69
N SER A 50 3.42 -8.42 1.82
CA SER A 50 2.75 -8.72 3.09
C SER A 50 3.33 -9.95 3.79
N ALA A 51 2.89 -10.20 5.02
CA ALA A 51 3.20 -11.45 5.73
C ALA A 51 2.74 -12.70 4.95
N GLY A 52 1.55 -12.66 4.35
CA GLY A 52 1.06 -13.74 3.48
C GLY A 52 1.90 -13.92 2.23
N ALA A 53 2.34 -12.84 1.58
CA ALA A 53 3.25 -12.92 0.44
C ALA A 53 4.56 -13.63 0.81
N ARG A 54 5.14 -13.30 1.97
CA ARG A 54 6.36 -13.96 2.47
C ARG A 54 6.13 -15.43 2.81
N SER A 55 4.98 -15.77 3.38
CA SER A 55 4.61 -17.16 3.68
C SER A 55 4.39 -17.99 2.41
N TYR A 56 3.74 -17.40 1.39
CA TYR A 56 3.44 -18.06 0.11
C TYR A 56 4.67 -18.22 -0.79
N ALA A 57 5.35 -17.11 -1.09
CA ALA A 57 6.45 -17.09 -2.06
C ALA A 57 7.81 -17.38 -1.41
N GLY A 58 7.97 -17.01 -0.14
CA GLY A 58 9.28 -16.93 0.50
C GLY A 58 9.98 -15.60 0.18
N GLU A 59 10.60 -15.03 1.21
CA GLU A 59 11.34 -13.75 1.10
C GLU A 59 12.43 -13.75 0.01
N PRO A 60 13.24 -14.81 -0.18
CA PRO A 60 14.22 -14.84 -1.26
C PRO A 60 13.61 -14.76 -2.67
N PHE A 61 12.43 -15.37 -2.89
CA PHE A 61 11.74 -15.27 -4.18
C PHE A 61 11.26 -13.85 -4.43
N LEU A 62 10.60 -13.22 -3.46
CA LEU A 62 10.16 -11.82 -3.59
C LEU A 62 11.34 -10.90 -3.91
N ARG A 63 12.44 -11.03 -3.15
CA ARG A 63 13.68 -10.28 -3.40
C ARG A 63 14.21 -10.47 -4.83
N HIS A 64 14.29 -11.70 -5.30
CA HIS A 64 14.81 -11.99 -6.64
C HIS A 64 13.86 -11.59 -7.77
N LEU A 65 12.54 -11.64 -7.57
CA LEU A 65 11.58 -11.16 -8.54
C LEU A 65 11.66 -9.63 -8.70
N VAL A 66 11.79 -8.89 -7.60
CA VAL A 66 12.00 -7.43 -7.65
C VAL A 66 13.35 -7.08 -8.26
N ALA A 67 14.41 -7.84 -7.95
CA ALA A 67 15.71 -7.65 -8.60
C ALA A 67 15.64 -7.85 -10.12
N ALA A 68 14.95 -8.89 -10.59
CA ALA A 68 14.72 -9.13 -12.00
C ALA A 68 13.89 -8.01 -12.67
N ALA A 69 12.89 -7.46 -11.97
CA ALA A 69 12.14 -6.30 -12.45
C ALA A 69 13.03 -5.07 -12.62
N VAL A 70 13.90 -4.76 -11.65
CA VAL A 70 14.83 -3.63 -11.74
C VAL A 70 15.86 -3.83 -12.85
N GLU A 71 16.30 -5.06 -13.09
CA GLU A 71 17.20 -5.39 -14.21
C GLU A 71 16.50 -5.18 -15.57
N MET A 72 15.24 -5.60 -15.69
CA MET A 72 14.45 -5.49 -16.92
C MET A 72 14.00 -4.06 -17.23
N TYR A 73 13.74 -3.25 -16.19
CA TYR A 73 13.25 -1.87 -16.30
C TYR A 73 14.17 -0.89 -15.55
N PRO A 74 15.43 -0.73 -15.97
CA PRO A 74 16.43 0.05 -15.22
C PRO A 74 16.12 1.55 -15.16
N HIS A 75 15.21 2.05 -15.99
CA HIS A 75 14.74 3.44 -16.06
C HIS A 75 13.53 3.73 -15.17
N ILE A 76 12.88 2.72 -14.60
CA ILE A 76 11.69 2.89 -13.75
C ILE A 76 12.12 2.86 -12.27
N PRO A 77 11.98 3.96 -11.50
CA PRO A 77 12.27 3.94 -10.07
C PRO A 77 11.30 3.02 -9.32
N VAL A 78 11.85 2.12 -8.50
CA VAL A 78 11.09 1.11 -7.75
C VAL A 78 11.34 1.25 -6.25
N VAL A 79 10.28 1.27 -5.46
CA VAL A 79 10.31 1.05 -4.02
C VAL A 79 9.94 -0.40 -3.74
N MET A 80 10.74 -1.10 -2.93
CA MET A 80 10.37 -2.40 -2.36
C MET A 80 9.97 -2.19 -0.90
N HIS A 81 8.68 -2.32 -0.61
CA HIS A 81 8.07 -1.96 0.68
C HIS A 81 7.58 -3.19 1.45
N GLN A 82 7.90 -3.28 2.74
CA GLN A 82 7.36 -4.29 3.63
C GLN A 82 6.01 -3.83 4.15
N ASP A 83 4.95 -4.58 3.84
CA ASP A 83 3.59 -4.28 4.30
C ASP A 83 3.30 -5.00 5.63
N HIS A 84 2.62 -4.30 6.55
CA HIS A 84 2.22 -4.76 7.88
C HIS A 84 3.31 -5.55 8.65
N GLY A 85 4.45 -4.91 8.95
CA GLY A 85 5.46 -5.49 9.82
C GLY A 85 4.98 -5.60 11.26
N SER A 86 4.78 -6.81 11.77
CA SER A 86 4.21 -7.06 13.12
C SER A 86 5.17 -6.81 14.28
N ASP A 87 6.47 -6.77 14.02
CA ASP A 87 7.48 -6.47 15.03
C ASP A 87 8.76 -5.91 14.39
N ALA A 88 9.63 -5.34 15.24
CA ALA A 88 10.90 -4.77 14.79
C ALA A 88 11.84 -5.79 14.12
N GLY A 89 11.77 -7.07 14.50
CA GLY A 89 12.56 -8.14 13.89
C GLY A 89 12.08 -8.47 12.48
N VAL A 90 10.78 -8.41 12.20
CA VAL A 90 10.21 -8.52 10.85
C VAL A 90 10.73 -7.38 9.96
N CYS A 91 10.71 -6.14 10.47
CA CYS A 91 11.24 -4.98 9.75
C CYS A 91 12.75 -5.13 9.49
N LEU A 92 13.53 -5.55 10.48
CA LEU A 92 14.97 -5.79 10.33
C LEU A 92 15.28 -6.85 9.27
N ARG A 93 14.56 -7.97 9.24
CA ARG A 93 14.74 -9.02 8.23
C ARG A 93 14.43 -8.51 6.82
N ALA A 94 13.36 -7.72 6.66
CA ALA A 94 13.05 -7.08 5.38
C ALA A 94 14.19 -6.15 4.92
N ILE A 95 14.73 -5.32 5.82
CA ILE A 95 15.89 -4.47 5.53
C ILE A 95 17.10 -5.31 5.10
N GLN A 96 17.39 -6.42 5.79
CA GLN A 96 18.46 -7.36 5.42
C GLN A 96 18.23 -8.01 4.05
N SER A 97 16.96 -8.17 3.63
CA SER A 97 16.60 -8.63 2.29
C SER A 97 16.68 -7.54 1.21
N GLY A 98 17.08 -6.31 1.55
CA GLY A 98 17.21 -5.23 0.58
C GLY A 98 15.91 -4.46 0.31
N PHE A 99 14.91 -4.56 1.19
CA PHE A 99 13.76 -3.65 1.13
C PHE A 99 14.22 -2.20 1.36
N SER A 100 13.75 -1.27 0.52
CA SER A 100 14.07 0.17 0.62
C SER A 100 13.06 0.94 1.46
N SER A 101 12.01 0.27 1.93
CA SER A 101 11.03 0.79 2.88
C SER A 101 10.40 -0.32 3.71
N VAL A 102 10.03 0.00 4.95
CA VAL A 102 9.28 -0.90 5.82
C VAL A 102 8.11 -0.18 6.48
N MET A 103 6.99 -0.87 6.65
CA MET A 103 5.93 -0.48 7.58
C MET A 103 6.13 -1.20 8.90
N MET A 104 6.17 -0.45 10.00
CA MET A 104 5.95 -0.98 11.34
C MET A 104 4.50 -0.75 11.70
N ASP A 105 3.69 -1.80 11.65
CA ASP A 105 2.30 -1.71 12.07
C ASP A 105 2.22 -1.95 13.58
N GLY A 106 2.43 -0.88 14.34
CA GLY A 106 2.28 -0.89 15.79
C GLY A 106 0.84 -0.66 16.25
N SER A 107 -0.13 -0.51 15.34
CA SER A 107 -1.54 -0.32 15.70
C SER A 107 -2.14 -1.60 16.31
N LEU A 108 -1.57 -2.75 15.95
CA LEU A 108 -1.84 -4.04 16.56
C LEU A 108 -0.60 -4.54 17.32
N MET A 109 -0.81 -5.44 18.27
CA MET A 109 0.24 -6.21 18.92
C MET A 109 0.87 -7.17 17.90
N ALA A 110 2.03 -7.74 18.24
CA ALA A 110 2.78 -8.64 17.36
C ALA A 110 2.01 -9.91 16.90
N ASP A 111 0.86 -10.22 17.51
CA ASP A 111 -0.06 -11.26 17.07
C ASP A 111 -0.87 -10.88 15.81
N MET A 112 -0.79 -9.62 15.36
CA MET A 112 -1.53 -9.05 14.23
C MET A 112 -3.05 -9.03 14.41
N LYS A 113 -3.54 -9.23 15.65
CA LYS A 113 -4.96 -9.38 15.99
C LYS A 113 -5.44 -8.45 17.11
N THR A 114 -4.58 -8.13 18.07
CA THR A 114 -4.97 -7.36 19.26
C THR A 114 -4.66 -5.88 19.05
N PRO A 115 -5.63 -4.94 19.13
CA PRO A 115 -5.34 -3.51 19.11
C PRO A 115 -4.36 -3.11 20.21
N ALA A 116 -3.33 -2.34 19.86
CA ALA A 116 -2.30 -1.91 20.79
C ALA A 116 -2.62 -0.56 21.46
N SER A 117 -1.95 -0.28 22.58
CA SER A 117 -1.99 1.07 23.16
C SER A 117 -1.13 2.04 22.35
N TYR A 118 -1.41 3.34 22.48
CA TYR A 118 -0.59 4.39 21.87
C TYR A 118 0.89 4.27 22.25
N GLU A 119 1.20 4.04 23.53
CA GLU A 119 2.58 3.96 24.03
C GLU A 119 3.33 2.77 23.43
N TYR A 120 2.66 1.63 23.25
CA TYR A 120 3.24 0.49 22.56
C TYR A 120 3.55 0.85 21.11
N ASN A 121 2.57 1.40 20.40
CA ASN A 121 2.67 1.74 18.98
C ASN A 121 3.79 2.77 18.73
N ALA A 122 3.75 3.91 19.43
CA ALA A 122 4.76 4.95 19.31
C ALA A 122 6.15 4.41 19.68
N GLY A 123 6.26 3.62 20.75
CA GLY A 123 7.54 3.04 21.19
C GLY A 123 8.17 2.07 20.19
N ILE A 124 7.38 1.13 19.63
CA ILE A 124 7.91 0.17 18.65
C ILE A 124 8.21 0.83 17.31
N THR A 125 7.36 1.75 16.87
CA THR A 125 7.52 2.48 15.60
C THR A 125 8.75 3.38 15.65
N ALA A 126 8.95 4.15 16.73
CA ALA A 126 10.15 4.98 16.91
C ALA A 126 11.45 4.16 16.85
N LYS A 127 11.46 2.98 17.50
CA LYS A 127 12.60 2.05 17.46
C LYS A 127 12.89 1.57 16.02
N VAL A 128 11.86 1.29 15.23
CA VAL A 128 12.04 0.88 13.83
C VAL A 128 12.51 2.06 12.97
N SER A 129 11.97 3.27 13.15
CA SER A 129 12.42 4.49 12.49
C SER A 129 13.92 4.73 12.71
N GLU A 130 14.38 4.74 13.96
CA GLU A 130 15.80 4.93 14.29
C GLU A 130 16.70 3.90 13.58
N MET A 131 16.33 2.62 13.63
CA MET A 131 17.06 1.53 13.01
C MET A 131 17.09 1.64 11.47
N ALA A 132 15.94 1.93 10.85
CA ALA A 132 15.80 1.98 9.40
C ALA A 132 16.48 3.22 8.81
N HIS A 133 16.31 4.39 9.43
CA HIS A 133 16.94 5.64 9.02
C HIS A 133 18.46 5.57 9.09
N SER A 134 19.00 4.83 10.05
CA SER A 134 20.45 4.51 10.14
C SER A 134 20.98 3.70 8.94
N GLY A 135 20.10 3.04 8.19
CA GLY A 135 20.41 2.40 6.90
C GLY A 135 19.90 3.18 5.68
N GLY A 136 19.30 4.36 5.87
CA GLY A 136 18.65 5.14 4.81
C GLY A 136 17.32 4.59 4.32
N VAL A 137 16.74 3.59 5.01
CA VAL A 137 15.46 2.95 4.67
C VAL A 137 14.30 3.76 5.25
N SER A 138 13.23 3.93 4.47
CA SER A 138 12.05 4.69 4.92
C SER A 138 11.10 3.87 5.79
N VAL A 139 10.43 4.54 6.73
CA VAL A 139 9.45 3.92 7.63
C VAL A 139 8.05 4.49 7.44
N GLU A 140 7.08 3.59 7.29
CA GLU A 140 5.67 3.87 7.44
C GLU A 140 5.21 3.37 8.82
N GLY A 141 4.39 4.16 9.52
CA GLY A 141 3.68 3.72 10.72
C GLY A 141 2.17 3.84 10.53
N GLU A 142 1.38 3.20 11.39
CA GLU A 142 -0.08 3.30 11.40
C GLU A 142 -0.58 3.84 12.73
N LEU A 143 -1.53 4.78 12.69
CA LEU A 143 -2.24 5.28 13.86
C LEU A 143 -3.75 5.18 13.66
N GLY A 144 -4.44 4.68 14.69
CA GLY A 144 -5.80 4.15 14.57
C GLY A 144 -5.76 2.68 14.12
N CYS A 145 -6.92 2.06 14.02
CA CYS A 145 -7.08 0.70 13.48
C CYS A 145 -8.02 0.75 12.29
N LEU A 146 -7.60 0.15 11.17
CA LEU A 146 -8.49 0.01 10.02
C LEU A 146 -9.78 -0.71 10.41
N GLY A 147 -10.87 -0.34 9.76
CA GLY A 147 -12.14 -1.02 9.90
C GLY A 147 -13.33 -0.23 9.41
N SER A 148 -14.38 -0.97 9.11
CA SER A 148 -15.63 -0.43 8.61
C SER A 148 -16.35 0.31 9.73
N LEU A 149 -16.68 1.58 9.49
CA LEU A 149 -17.52 2.38 10.43
C LEU A 149 -18.95 1.85 10.53
N GLU A 150 -19.38 1.00 9.59
CA GLU A 150 -20.71 0.37 9.62
C GLU A 150 -20.75 -0.83 10.58
N THR A 151 -19.66 -1.59 10.65
CA THR A 151 -19.65 -2.90 11.32
C THR A 151 -18.70 -2.99 12.50
N GLY A 152 -17.79 -2.01 12.66
CA GLY A 152 -16.72 -2.05 13.65
C GLY A 152 -15.61 -3.06 13.35
N LYS A 153 -15.58 -3.70 12.16
CA LYS A 153 -14.66 -4.79 11.84
C LYS A 153 -13.56 -4.38 10.87
N MET A 154 -12.33 -4.81 11.14
CA MET A 154 -11.14 -4.53 10.32
C MET A 154 -11.11 -5.29 8.99
N GLY A 155 -11.69 -6.50 8.96
CA GLY A 155 -11.43 -7.47 7.91
C GLY A 155 -10.04 -8.10 8.07
N GLU A 156 -9.64 -8.93 7.12
CA GLU A 156 -8.34 -9.60 7.14
C GLU A 156 -7.58 -9.36 5.84
N GLU A 157 -6.33 -8.95 5.95
CA GLU A 157 -5.34 -8.92 4.88
C GLU A 157 -4.24 -9.91 5.21
N ASP A 158 -4.26 -11.08 4.59
CA ASP A 158 -3.18 -12.08 4.72
C ASP A 158 -2.85 -12.48 6.18
N GLY A 159 -3.88 -12.67 7.01
CA GLY A 159 -3.76 -12.95 8.44
C GLY A 159 -3.75 -11.71 9.34
N HIS A 160 -3.54 -10.51 8.79
CA HIS A 160 -3.50 -9.25 9.53
C HIS A 160 -4.88 -8.60 9.65
N GLY A 161 -5.31 -8.31 10.88
CA GLY A 161 -6.56 -7.59 11.13
C GLY A 161 -7.15 -7.90 12.50
N ALA A 162 -7.71 -6.87 13.15
CA ALA A 162 -8.20 -6.97 14.52
C ALA A 162 -9.34 -7.99 14.69
N GLU A 163 -9.28 -8.76 15.78
CA GLU A 163 -10.36 -9.67 16.17
C GLU A 163 -11.41 -8.94 17.02
N GLY A 164 -12.68 -9.13 16.68
CA GLY A 164 -13.82 -8.53 17.38
C GLY A 164 -14.31 -7.21 16.76
N GLU A 165 -15.17 -6.52 17.51
CA GLU A 165 -15.65 -5.18 17.15
C GLU A 165 -14.74 -4.13 17.80
N LEU A 166 -14.26 -3.20 16.99
CA LEU A 166 -13.42 -2.08 17.40
C LEU A 166 -14.29 -0.92 17.91
N ASP A 167 -13.78 -0.21 18.91
CA ASP A 167 -14.40 1.04 19.35
C ASP A 167 -14.34 2.09 18.21
N HIS A 168 -15.38 2.92 18.10
CA HIS A 168 -15.47 3.92 17.04
C HIS A 168 -14.30 4.91 17.05
N SER A 169 -13.73 5.21 18.23
CA SER A 169 -12.55 6.07 18.36
C SER A 169 -11.29 5.47 17.75
N MET A 170 -11.18 4.13 17.68
CA MET A 170 -10.05 3.45 17.03
C MET A 170 -10.16 3.50 15.51
N LEU A 171 -11.39 3.54 14.98
CA LEU A 171 -11.66 3.49 13.54
C LEU A 171 -11.45 4.82 12.81
N LEU A 172 -11.15 5.89 13.55
CA LEU A 172 -10.99 7.25 13.05
C LEU A 172 -9.84 7.97 13.74
N THR A 173 -8.68 8.01 13.09
CA THR A 173 -7.45 8.64 13.61
C THR A 173 -7.68 10.08 14.01
N ASP A 174 -7.32 10.46 15.23
CA ASP A 174 -7.41 11.84 15.72
C ASP A 174 -6.26 12.72 15.16
N PRO A 175 -6.52 13.94 14.68
CA PRO A 175 -5.47 14.83 14.16
C PRO A 175 -4.38 15.21 15.16
N GLU A 176 -4.71 15.43 16.43
CA GLU A 176 -3.72 15.79 17.45
C GLU A 176 -2.89 14.55 17.85
N GLU A 177 -3.52 13.39 17.94
CA GLU A 177 -2.80 12.14 18.17
C GLU A 177 -1.85 11.81 17.00
N ALA A 178 -2.27 12.07 15.75
CA ALA A 178 -1.42 11.95 14.56
C ALA A 178 -0.21 12.89 14.62
N ALA A 179 -0.42 14.13 15.05
CA ALA A 179 0.65 15.10 15.25
C ALA A 179 1.66 14.63 16.30
N GLN A 180 1.17 14.11 17.43
CA GLN A 180 2.01 13.59 18.50
C GLN A 180 2.75 12.32 18.05
N PHE A 181 2.08 11.42 17.33
CA PHE A 181 2.68 10.18 16.83
C PHE A 181 3.83 10.44 15.86
N VAL A 182 3.63 11.36 14.90
CA VAL A 182 4.70 11.79 13.98
C VAL A 182 5.90 12.35 14.76
N LYS A 183 5.65 13.17 15.78
CA LYS A 183 6.71 13.75 16.60
C LYS A 183 7.49 12.70 17.40
N ASP A 184 6.80 11.69 17.92
CA ASP A 184 7.40 10.66 18.76
C ASP A 184 8.11 9.57 17.95
N THR A 185 7.75 9.40 16.68
CA THR A 185 8.24 8.29 15.84
C THR A 185 9.11 8.70 14.66
N ASP A 186 9.03 9.96 14.20
CA ASP A 186 9.71 10.49 13.01
C ASP A 186 9.46 9.67 11.73
N VAL A 187 8.30 9.01 11.59
CA VAL A 187 7.96 8.22 10.39
C VAL A 187 7.98 9.06 9.11
N ASP A 188 8.32 8.43 7.99
CA ASP A 188 8.31 9.07 6.66
C ASP A 188 6.92 9.14 6.04
N ALA A 189 6.05 8.19 6.41
CA ALA A 189 4.67 8.11 5.98
C ALA A 189 3.77 7.62 7.12
N LEU A 190 2.52 8.10 7.14
CA LEU A 190 1.54 7.77 8.18
C LEU A 190 0.28 7.17 7.57
N ALA A 191 0.04 5.89 7.84
CA ALA A 191 -1.24 5.25 7.61
C ALA A 191 -2.27 5.72 8.66
N ILE A 192 -3.47 6.03 8.17
CA ILE A 192 -4.56 6.58 8.98
C ILE A 192 -5.85 5.79 8.77
N ALA A 193 -6.62 5.61 9.85
CA ALA A 193 -7.94 5.04 9.83
C ALA A 193 -8.98 6.13 9.50
N ILE A 194 -9.68 5.95 8.37
CA ILE A 194 -10.71 6.88 7.86
C ILE A 194 -12.01 6.15 7.47
N GLY A 195 -12.22 4.94 7.99
CA GLY A 195 -13.36 4.07 7.69
C GLY A 195 -13.16 3.07 6.55
N THR A 196 -11.94 2.93 6.05
CA THR A 196 -11.54 1.84 5.13
C THR A 196 -11.26 0.55 5.89
N SER A 197 -11.44 -0.60 5.22
CA SER A 197 -11.14 -1.94 5.75
C SER A 197 -10.45 -2.82 4.70
N HIS A 198 -9.92 -3.97 5.10
CA HIS A 198 -9.26 -4.92 4.19
C HIS A 198 -10.24 -5.79 3.37
N GLY A 199 -9.72 -6.42 2.31
CA GLY A 199 -10.50 -7.33 1.45
C GLY A 199 -11.51 -6.65 0.51
N ALA A 200 -12.43 -7.43 -0.06
CA ALA A 200 -13.44 -6.94 -1.02
C ALA A 200 -14.71 -6.38 -0.35
N TYR A 201 -15.02 -6.85 0.85
CA TYR A 201 -16.26 -6.56 1.57
C TYR A 201 -16.17 -5.31 2.42
N LYS A 202 -15.84 -4.18 1.78
CA LYS A 202 -15.56 -2.92 2.50
C LYS A 202 -16.84 -2.21 2.92
N PHE A 203 -17.78 -2.10 1.98
CA PHE A 203 -19.04 -1.41 2.17
C PHE A 203 -20.21 -2.24 1.66
N THR A 204 -21.35 -2.15 2.37
CA THR A 204 -22.61 -2.80 1.97
C THR A 204 -23.36 -2.03 0.88
N SER A 205 -23.03 -0.75 0.71
CA SER A 205 -23.55 0.15 -0.31
C SER A 205 -22.44 1.06 -0.85
N LYS A 206 -22.71 1.86 -1.88
CA LYS A 206 -21.71 2.85 -2.35
C LYS A 206 -21.37 3.79 -1.18
N PRO A 207 -20.08 3.90 -0.80
CA PRO A 207 -19.71 4.64 0.39
C PRO A 207 -20.09 6.12 0.23
N THR A 208 -20.54 6.70 1.34
CA THR A 208 -20.81 8.13 1.48
C THR A 208 -19.79 8.73 2.45
N GLY A 209 -19.76 10.06 2.53
CA GLY A 209 -18.91 10.77 3.50
C GLY A 209 -19.17 10.42 4.98
N ASN A 210 -20.23 9.65 5.30
CA ASN A 210 -20.48 9.17 6.66
C ASN A 210 -19.64 7.95 7.03
N VAL A 211 -19.29 7.11 6.05
CA VAL A 211 -18.59 5.83 6.26
C VAL A 211 -17.17 5.83 5.71
N LEU A 212 -16.84 6.80 4.86
CA LEU A 212 -15.49 7.08 4.37
C LEU A 212 -15.18 8.56 4.61
N ARG A 213 -14.33 8.83 5.61
CA ARG A 213 -14.08 10.16 6.17
C ARG A 213 -12.92 10.88 5.47
N ILE A 214 -13.11 11.27 4.20
CA ILE A 214 -12.12 12.08 3.47
C ILE A 214 -11.92 13.46 4.11
N ASP A 215 -12.95 14.00 4.78
CA ASP A 215 -12.82 15.20 5.61
C ASP A 215 -11.76 15.03 6.72
N ARG A 216 -11.69 13.87 7.37
CA ARG A 216 -10.65 13.56 8.36
C ARG A 216 -9.23 13.61 7.76
N VAL A 217 -9.06 13.18 6.51
CA VAL A 217 -7.77 13.33 5.79
C VAL A 217 -7.36 14.81 5.72
N LYS A 218 -8.32 15.71 5.43
CA LYS A 218 -8.06 17.15 5.35
C LYS A 218 -7.67 17.74 6.70
N GLU A 219 -8.34 17.33 7.77
CA GLU A 219 -8.05 17.74 9.15
C GLU A 219 -6.63 17.31 9.56
N ILE A 220 -6.27 16.05 9.32
CA ILE A 220 -4.94 15.51 9.63
C ILE A 220 -3.88 16.22 8.78
N HIS A 221 -4.09 16.38 7.48
CA HIS A 221 -3.12 17.06 6.62
C HIS A 221 -2.90 18.53 7.01
N ALA A 222 -3.95 19.25 7.41
CA ALA A 222 -3.79 20.62 7.91
C ALA A 222 -2.90 20.67 9.16
N ARG A 223 -2.95 19.62 9.99
CA ARG A 223 -2.21 19.48 11.24
C ARG A 223 -0.75 19.01 11.06
N ILE A 224 -0.50 18.11 10.11
CA ILE A 224 0.82 17.57 9.76
C ILE A 224 1.14 17.69 8.26
N PRO A 225 1.25 18.93 7.73
CA PRO A 225 1.33 19.16 6.27
C PRO A 225 2.63 18.66 5.62
N GLY A 226 3.66 18.37 6.41
CA GLY A 226 4.95 17.85 5.94
C GLY A 226 5.04 16.32 5.86
N VAL A 227 4.03 15.61 6.38
CA VAL A 227 4.00 14.14 6.43
C VAL A 227 3.13 13.59 5.30
N HIS A 228 3.56 12.48 4.71
CA HIS A 228 2.86 11.80 3.63
C HIS A 228 1.83 10.83 4.18
N LEU A 229 0.55 11.07 3.89
CA LEU A 229 -0.53 10.20 4.36
C LEU A 229 -0.66 8.96 3.48
N VAL A 230 -1.01 7.83 4.10
CA VAL A 230 -1.21 6.54 3.44
C VAL A 230 -2.65 6.08 3.63
N MET A 231 -3.27 5.70 2.52
CA MET A 231 -4.61 5.12 2.51
C MET A 231 -4.51 3.59 2.36
N HIS A 232 -4.73 2.90 3.46
CA HIS A 232 -4.85 1.44 3.49
C HIS A 232 -6.23 0.98 3.04
N GLY A 233 -6.39 -0.32 2.77
CA GLY A 233 -7.68 -0.91 2.40
C GLY A 233 -8.39 -0.23 1.22
N SER A 234 -7.64 0.36 0.28
CA SER A 234 -8.18 1.33 -0.69
C SER A 234 -8.41 0.79 -2.11
N SER A 235 -8.55 -0.53 -2.23
CA SER A 235 -9.03 -1.17 -3.45
C SER A 235 -10.46 -0.73 -3.79
N SER A 236 -10.74 -0.48 -5.08
CA SER A 236 -12.02 0.06 -5.54
C SER A 236 -13.07 -0.98 -5.85
N VAL A 237 -12.70 -2.26 -5.94
CA VAL A 237 -13.58 -3.40 -6.24
C VAL A 237 -14.35 -3.15 -7.55
N PRO A 238 -13.69 -3.28 -8.73
CA PRO A 238 -14.28 -2.91 -10.00
C PRO A 238 -15.52 -3.77 -10.31
N GLU A 239 -16.66 -3.12 -10.56
CA GLU A 239 -17.95 -3.79 -10.83
C GLU A 239 -17.86 -4.76 -12.03
N GLU A 240 -17.10 -4.41 -13.07
CA GLU A 240 -16.88 -5.28 -14.24
C GLU A 240 -16.24 -6.63 -13.84
N TRP A 241 -15.20 -6.61 -13.00
CA TRP A 241 -14.53 -7.84 -12.57
C TRP A 241 -15.40 -8.66 -11.61
N LEU A 242 -16.20 -7.99 -10.79
CA LEU A 242 -17.20 -8.66 -9.95
C LEU A 242 -18.22 -9.43 -10.80
N GLU A 243 -18.77 -8.78 -11.82
CA GLU A 243 -19.70 -9.38 -12.77
C GLU A 243 -19.06 -10.56 -13.52
N ILE A 244 -17.83 -10.40 -14.02
CA ILE A 244 -17.09 -11.47 -14.68
C ILE A 244 -16.91 -12.66 -13.73
N ILE A 245 -16.46 -12.44 -12.48
CA ILE A 245 -16.25 -13.54 -11.55
C ILE A 245 -17.56 -14.32 -11.31
N ASN A 246 -18.66 -13.61 -11.05
CA ASN A 246 -19.96 -14.23 -10.80
C ASN A 246 -20.49 -14.99 -12.03
N ASN A 247 -20.33 -14.44 -13.24
CA ASN A 247 -20.76 -15.07 -14.49
C ASN A 247 -19.93 -16.29 -14.88
N TYR A 248 -18.69 -16.41 -14.38
CA TYR A 248 -17.78 -17.53 -14.65
C TYR A 248 -17.52 -18.39 -13.40
N GLY A 249 -18.60 -18.69 -12.67
CA GLY A 249 -18.64 -19.71 -11.61
C GLY A 249 -18.03 -19.30 -10.27
N GLY A 250 -17.87 -18.00 -10.03
CA GLY A 250 -17.63 -17.43 -8.70
C GLY A 250 -18.95 -17.01 -8.02
N ASP A 251 -18.85 -16.65 -6.75
CA ASP A 251 -19.97 -16.14 -5.95
C ASP A 251 -19.45 -15.12 -4.93
N MET A 252 -19.19 -13.90 -5.40
CA MET A 252 -18.70 -12.81 -4.55
C MET A 252 -19.84 -11.98 -3.94
N GLY A 253 -21.09 -12.20 -4.35
CA GLY A 253 -22.22 -11.32 -4.01
C GLY A 253 -22.05 -9.89 -4.53
N GLN A 254 -22.88 -8.97 -4.02
CA GLN A 254 -22.74 -7.54 -4.28
C GLN A 254 -21.88 -6.91 -3.17
N THR A 255 -20.87 -6.14 -3.57
CA THR A 255 -20.04 -5.36 -2.64
C THR A 255 -19.42 -4.14 -3.34
N TYR A 256 -18.86 -3.22 -2.57
CA TYR A 256 -18.30 -1.96 -3.06
C TYR A 256 -16.97 -1.66 -2.37
N GLY A 257 -16.01 -1.12 -3.14
CA GLY A 257 -14.73 -0.64 -2.64
C GLY A 257 -14.67 0.87 -2.48
N VAL A 258 -13.47 1.41 -2.32
CA VAL A 258 -13.22 2.85 -2.23
C VAL A 258 -13.28 3.49 -3.63
N PRO A 259 -14.17 4.46 -3.91
CA PRO A 259 -14.26 5.09 -5.21
C PRO A 259 -12.97 5.84 -5.58
N VAL A 260 -12.50 5.67 -6.81
CA VAL A 260 -11.28 6.35 -7.31
C VAL A 260 -11.36 7.88 -7.14
N ALA A 261 -12.54 8.47 -7.30
CA ALA A 261 -12.75 9.91 -7.11
C ALA A 261 -12.45 10.38 -5.68
N GLU A 262 -12.80 9.58 -4.67
CA GLU A 262 -12.52 9.88 -3.25
C GLU A 262 -11.03 9.74 -2.94
N ILE A 263 -10.35 8.76 -3.56
CA ILE A 263 -8.89 8.62 -3.45
C ILE A 263 -8.20 9.84 -4.05
N VAL A 264 -8.62 10.26 -5.25
CA VAL A 264 -8.09 11.46 -5.92
C VAL A 264 -8.37 12.72 -5.09
N GLU A 265 -9.52 12.81 -4.43
CA GLU A 265 -9.78 13.88 -3.46
C GLU A 265 -8.79 13.83 -2.30
N GLY A 266 -8.55 12.66 -1.68
CA GLY A 266 -7.54 12.47 -0.65
C GLY A 266 -6.12 12.87 -1.08
N ILE A 267 -5.73 12.59 -2.32
CA ILE A 267 -4.41 12.96 -2.88
C ILE A 267 -4.19 14.48 -2.89
N LYS A 268 -5.26 15.28 -3.06
CA LYS A 268 -5.18 16.74 -2.97
C LYS A 268 -4.86 17.21 -1.55
N PHE A 269 -5.11 16.39 -0.54
CA PHE A 269 -4.91 16.68 0.88
C PHE A 269 -3.87 15.75 1.51
N GLY A 270 -2.77 15.48 0.81
CA GLY A 270 -1.59 14.88 1.41
C GLY A 270 -1.51 13.35 1.38
N VAL A 271 -2.51 12.65 0.82
CA VAL A 271 -2.36 11.22 0.53
C VAL A 271 -1.34 11.04 -0.60
N ARG A 272 -0.28 10.28 -0.33
CA ARG A 272 0.80 10.00 -1.29
C ARG A 272 1.01 8.52 -1.56
N LYS A 273 0.53 7.62 -0.72
CA LYS A 273 0.53 6.17 -0.95
C LYS A 273 -0.89 5.61 -0.80
N VAL A 274 -1.30 4.75 -1.72
CA VAL A 274 -2.64 4.13 -1.77
C VAL A 274 -2.47 2.63 -1.95
N ASN A 275 -2.79 1.84 -0.93
CA ASN A 275 -2.60 0.38 -0.97
C ASN A 275 -3.71 -0.28 -1.81
N ILE A 276 -3.32 -1.09 -2.79
CA ILE A 276 -4.21 -1.80 -3.70
C ILE A 276 -3.75 -3.26 -3.87
N ASP A 277 -4.60 -4.20 -3.47
CA ASP A 277 -4.37 -5.63 -3.66
C ASP A 277 -5.61 -6.31 -4.25
N THR A 278 -6.76 -6.20 -3.56
CA THR A 278 -8.02 -6.84 -3.96
C THR A 278 -8.39 -6.63 -5.43
N ASP A 279 -8.17 -5.43 -5.99
CA ASP A 279 -8.47 -5.15 -7.40
C ASP A 279 -7.67 -6.07 -8.35
N LEU A 280 -6.39 -6.33 -8.04
CA LEU A 280 -5.54 -7.22 -8.83
C LEU A 280 -5.91 -8.69 -8.63
N ARG A 281 -6.26 -9.10 -7.40
CA ARG A 281 -6.78 -10.45 -7.10
C ARG A 281 -8.05 -10.73 -7.91
N MET A 282 -8.97 -9.76 -7.96
CA MET A 282 -10.21 -9.85 -8.73
C MET A 282 -9.94 -9.90 -10.23
N ALA A 283 -9.12 -8.98 -10.76
CA ALA A 283 -8.78 -8.95 -12.19
C ALA A 283 -8.13 -10.27 -12.65
N SER A 284 -7.17 -10.78 -11.88
CA SER A 284 -6.54 -12.07 -12.12
C SER A 284 -7.55 -13.22 -12.10
N THR A 285 -8.36 -13.31 -11.04
CA THR A 285 -9.33 -14.39 -10.85
C THR A 285 -10.39 -14.41 -11.94
N GLY A 286 -10.96 -13.24 -12.26
CA GLY A 286 -11.98 -13.10 -13.31
C GLY A 286 -11.42 -13.47 -14.69
N ALA A 287 -10.23 -12.98 -15.03
CA ALA A 287 -9.59 -13.28 -16.30
C ALA A 287 -9.30 -14.78 -16.48
N ILE A 288 -8.78 -15.44 -15.45
CA ILE A 288 -8.49 -16.88 -15.49
C ILE A 288 -9.80 -17.69 -15.60
N ARG A 289 -10.81 -17.36 -14.79
CA ARG A 289 -12.12 -18.04 -14.82
C ARG A 289 -12.76 -17.96 -16.20
N LYS A 290 -12.83 -16.75 -16.77
CA LYS A 290 -13.34 -16.52 -18.12
C LYS A 290 -12.55 -17.33 -19.17
N HIS A 291 -11.22 -17.24 -19.14
CA HIS A 291 -10.38 -17.93 -20.12
C HIS A 291 -10.59 -19.44 -20.09
N LEU A 292 -10.61 -20.06 -18.92
CA LEU A 292 -10.79 -21.51 -18.77
C LEU A 292 -12.18 -21.97 -19.20
N ALA A 293 -13.22 -21.17 -18.93
CA ALA A 293 -14.59 -21.47 -19.33
C ALA A 293 -14.78 -21.41 -20.86
N GLU A 294 -14.19 -20.41 -21.51
CA GLU A 294 -14.28 -20.18 -22.96
C GLU A 294 -13.32 -21.11 -23.76
N ASN A 295 -12.24 -21.59 -23.14
CA ASN A 295 -11.18 -22.36 -23.80
C ASN A 295 -10.96 -23.72 -23.13
N LYS A 296 -12.01 -24.55 -23.01
CA LYS A 296 -12.02 -25.80 -22.22
C LYS A 296 -10.93 -26.83 -22.56
N ALA A 297 -10.44 -26.83 -23.80
CA ALA A 297 -9.38 -27.75 -24.23
C ALA A 297 -7.96 -27.26 -23.88
N ASN A 298 -7.83 -25.99 -23.46
CA ASN A 298 -6.54 -25.39 -23.17
C ASN A 298 -6.11 -25.69 -21.72
N PHE A 299 -4.93 -26.27 -21.57
CA PHE A 299 -4.32 -26.60 -20.29
C PHE A 299 -2.93 -25.95 -20.11
N ASP A 300 -2.48 -25.13 -21.07
CA ASP A 300 -1.18 -24.43 -20.99
C ASP A 300 -1.30 -23.24 -20.04
N PRO A 301 -0.61 -23.24 -18.87
CA PRO A 301 -0.77 -22.19 -17.88
C PRO A 301 -0.44 -20.80 -18.38
N ARG A 302 0.50 -20.70 -19.32
CA ARG A 302 0.92 -19.43 -19.89
C ARG A 302 -0.22 -18.70 -20.60
N LYS A 303 -1.23 -19.43 -21.08
CA LYS A 303 -2.36 -18.85 -21.81
C LYS A 303 -3.30 -18.09 -20.87
N PHE A 304 -3.71 -18.70 -19.77
CA PHE A 304 -4.57 -18.02 -18.80
C PHE A 304 -3.80 -17.05 -17.88
N PHE A 305 -2.53 -17.31 -17.59
CA PHE A 305 -1.67 -16.35 -16.88
C PHE A 305 -1.38 -15.10 -17.70
N LYS A 306 -1.29 -15.21 -19.03
CA LYS A 306 -1.17 -14.04 -19.91
C LYS A 306 -2.41 -13.14 -19.84
N GLU A 307 -3.61 -13.72 -19.83
CA GLU A 307 -4.85 -12.94 -19.70
C GLU A 307 -4.97 -12.30 -18.31
N SER A 308 -4.60 -13.02 -17.25
CA SER A 308 -4.50 -12.47 -15.89
C SER A 308 -3.52 -11.30 -15.80
N THR A 309 -2.31 -11.46 -16.36
CA THR A 309 -1.28 -10.40 -16.38
C THR A 309 -1.81 -9.16 -17.10
N LYS A 310 -2.45 -9.33 -18.26
CA LYS A 310 -3.05 -8.23 -19.03
C LYS A 310 -4.17 -7.53 -18.24
N ALA A 311 -5.03 -8.29 -17.57
CA ALA A 311 -6.13 -7.77 -16.76
C ALA A 311 -5.61 -6.93 -15.59
N MET A 312 -4.63 -7.45 -14.85
CA MET A 312 -3.97 -6.72 -13.76
C MET A 312 -3.24 -5.47 -14.27
N ALA A 313 -2.52 -5.55 -15.39
CA ALA A 313 -1.81 -4.41 -15.97
C ALA A 313 -2.77 -3.26 -16.34
N GLY A 314 -3.96 -3.59 -16.87
CA GLY A 314 -5.00 -2.59 -17.14
C GLY A 314 -5.47 -1.84 -15.89
N ILE A 315 -5.63 -2.55 -14.77
CA ILE A 315 -5.95 -1.91 -13.48
C ILE A 315 -4.79 -1.03 -13.00
N CYS A 316 -3.56 -1.55 -13.05
CA CYS A 316 -2.37 -0.79 -12.63
C CYS A 316 -2.22 0.51 -13.42
N GLN A 317 -2.33 0.44 -14.75
CA GLN A 317 -2.25 1.60 -15.64
C GLN A 317 -3.31 2.64 -15.28
N ALA A 318 -4.57 2.22 -15.14
CA ALA A 318 -5.67 3.11 -14.79
C ALA A 318 -5.45 3.81 -13.44
N ARG A 319 -4.80 3.16 -12.46
CA ARG A 319 -4.47 3.77 -11.16
C ARG A 319 -3.30 4.74 -11.27
N PHE A 320 -2.24 4.40 -11.99
CA PHE A 320 -1.13 5.33 -12.23
C PHE A 320 -1.60 6.62 -12.92
N GLU A 321 -2.46 6.50 -13.93
CA GLU A 321 -3.04 7.65 -14.64
C GLU A 321 -3.98 8.45 -13.75
N ALA A 322 -4.94 7.79 -13.07
CA ALA A 322 -5.91 8.48 -12.22
C ALA A 322 -5.26 9.21 -11.04
N PHE A 323 -4.17 8.67 -10.49
CA PHE A 323 -3.47 9.27 -9.36
C PHE A 323 -2.39 10.28 -9.78
N GLY A 324 -2.20 10.52 -11.08
CA GLY A 324 -1.26 11.51 -11.62
C GLY A 324 0.21 11.07 -11.65
N ALA A 325 0.47 9.78 -11.48
CA ALA A 325 1.82 9.20 -11.43
C ALA A 325 2.43 8.95 -12.82
N ALA A 326 1.62 8.96 -13.89
CA ALA A 326 2.11 8.85 -15.26
C ALA A 326 3.06 10.01 -15.64
N GLY A 327 4.17 9.69 -16.32
CA GLY A 327 5.21 10.62 -16.74
C GLY A 327 6.12 11.12 -15.62
N LYS A 328 6.11 10.48 -14.45
CA LYS A 328 6.88 10.90 -13.27
C LYS A 328 8.18 10.13 -13.08
N ALA A 329 8.34 8.94 -13.66
CA ALA A 329 9.53 8.12 -13.45
C ALA A 329 10.79 8.81 -13.98
N SER A 330 10.75 9.27 -15.23
CA SER A 330 11.86 9.98 -15.87
C SER A 330 12.28 11.29 -15.19
N MET A 331 11.42 11.87 -14.33
CA MET A 331 11.71 13.08 -13.57
C MET A 331 12.52 12.82 -12.28
N ILE A 332 12.57 11.57 -11.82
CA ILE A 332 13.18 11.23 -10.53
C ILE A 332 14.68 10.97 -10.69
N LYS A 333 15.50 11.79 -10.04
CA LYS A 333 16.92 11.52 -9.86
C LYS A 333 17.14 10.65 -8.62
N VAL A 334 17.45 9.37 -8.83
CA VAL A 334 17.71 8.38 -7.76
C VAL A 334 18.73 8.88 -6.73
N ILE A 335 18.38 8.76 -5.44
CA ILE A 335 19.28 9.00 -4.31
C ILE A 335 19.61 7.65 -3.67
N ALA A 336 20.88 7.35 -3.51
CA ALA A 336 21.32 6.10 -2.89
C ALA A 336 20.94 6.05 -1.40
N LEU A 337 20.73 4.86 -0.84
CA LEU A 337 20.41 4.69 0.58
C LEU A 337 21.45 5.33 1.51
N ASP A 338 22.74 5.21 1.19
CA ASP A 338 23.82 5.86 1.95
C ASP A 338 23.71 7.40 1.98
N ASP A 339 23.21 8.00 0.90
CA ASP A 339 22.98 9.45 0.86
C ASP A 339 21.68 9.84 1.56
N MET A 340 20.64 8.99 1.50
CA MET A 340 19.44 9.15 2.33
C MET A 340 19.78 9.07 3.82
N ARG A 341 20.64 8.13 4.24
CA ARG A 341 21.14 8.01 5.61
C ARG A 341 21.78 9.31 6.09
N LYS A 342 22.69 9.91 5.31
CA LYS A 342 23.32 11.22 5.64
C LYS A 342 22.29 12.34 5.77
N ARG A 343 21.20 12.29 4.99
CA ARG A 343 20.11 13.27 5.08
C ARG A 343 19.30 13.10 6.36
N TYR A 344 19.08 11.88 6.83
CA TYR A 344 18.49 11.61 8.16
C TYR A 344 19.44 12.07 9.28
N GLU A 345 20.73 11.68 9.23
CA GLU A 345 21.76 12.07 10.21
C GLU A 345 21.90 13.58 10.39
N SER A 346 21.77 14.35 9.30
CA SER A 346 21.83 15.82 9.35
C SER A 346 20.55 16.48 9.87
N GLY A 347 19.47 15.72 10.06
CA GLY A 347 18.15 16.23 10.43
C GLY A 347 17.40 16.92 9.29
N SER A 348 17.92 16.90 8.05
CA SER A 348 17.30 17.56 6.88
C SER A 348 15.94 16.97 6.48
N LEU A 349 15.66 15.74 6.92
CA LEU A 349 14.43 15.00 6.63
C LEU A 349 13.48 14.93 7.84
N LYS A 350 13.84 15.54 8.96
CA LYS A 350 13.06 15.46 10.20
C LYS A 350 11.66 16.03 10.01
N GLN A 351 10.66 15.33 10.55
CA GLN A 351 9.27 15.75 10.39
C GLN A 351 8.98 17.07 11.11
N GLN A 352 8.17 17.91 10.47
CA GLN A 352 7.68 19.16 11.05
C GLN A 352 6.19 19.05 11.36
N VAL A 353 5.85 19.24 12.64
CA VAL A 353 4.49 19.22 13.16
C VAL A 353 4.11 20.65 13.56
N LYS A 354 2.92 21.11 13.16
CA LYS A 354 2.47 22.49 13.42
C LYS A 354 2.06 22.76 14.85
#